data_AF-A0A251STC2-F1
#
_entry.id   AF-A0A251STC2-F1
#
_cell.length_a   1.000
_cell.length_b   1.000
_cell.length_c   1.000
_cell.angle_alpha   90.00
_cell.angle_beta   90.00
_cell.angle_gamma   90.00
#
_symmetry.space_group_name_H-M   'P 1'
#
loop_
_entity.id
_entity.type
_entity.pdbx_description
1 polymer ?
#
loop_
_entity_poly.entity_id
_entity_poly.type
_entity_poly.pdbx_seq_one_letter_code
_entity_poly.pdbx_strand_id
1 'polypeptide(L)'
;MGEEAAGLIKNLRSVVFKESENLQGVYTKINSYDFNHGVYYPHLLKSFVSTGFQASNLAEAIHIVNQMVCTSISISLPCYI
;
A
#
# COMPACT_ATOMS: atom_id res chain seq x y z
N MET A 1 -25.36 31.54 -25.19
CA MET A 1 -24.08 31.26 -24.48
C MET A 1 -24.26 30.78 -23.04
N GLY A 2 -25.26 31.22 -22.27
CA GLY A 2 -25.39 30.81 -20.85
C GLY A 2 -25.84 29.36 -20.60
N GLU A 3 -26.68 28.77 -21.45
CA GLU A 3 -27.19 27.40 -21.25
C GLU A 3 -26.15 26.29 -21.50
N GLU A 4 -25.26 26.48 -22.47
CA GLU A 4 -24.18 25.51 -22.76
C GLU A 4 -23.21 25.38 -21.58
N ALA A 5 -22.85 26.52 -20.98
CA ALA A 5 -22.02 26.56 -19.78
C ALA A 5 -22.73 25.87 -18.59
N ALA A 6 -24.04 26.07 -18.41
CA ALA A 6 -24.80 25.40 -17.35
C ALA A 6 -24.85 23.88 -17.54
N GLY A 7 -25.02 23.41 -18.78
CA GLY A 7 -24.97 21.99 -19.13
C GLY A 7 -23.59 21.36 -18.85
N LEU A 8 -22.51 22.05 -19.21
CA LEU A 8 -21.14 21.62 -18.92
C LEU A 8 -20.87 21.49 -17.43
N ILE A 9 -21.28 22.48 -16.63
CA ILE A 9 -21.10 22.45 -15.16
C ILE A 9 -21.89 21.29 -14.54
N LYS A 10 -23.10 20.99 -15.04
CA LYS A 10 -23.89 19.84 -14.58
C LYS A 10 -23.17 18.51 -14.87
N ASN A 11 -22.57 18.36 -16.04
CA ASN A 11 -21.81 17.17 -16.42
C ASN A 11 -20.49 17.04 -15.65
N LEU A 12 -19.76 18.14 -15.46
CA LEU A 12 -18.57 18.15 -14.62
C LEU A 12 -18.88 17.72 -13.18
N ARG A 13 -20.02 18.18 -12.66
CA ARG A 13 -20.48 17.80 -11.32
C ARG A 13 -20.76 16.30 -11.23
N SER A 14 -21.43 15.69 -12.21
CA SER A 14 -21.70 14.25 -12.17
C SER A 14 -20.43 13.40 -12.29
N VAL A 15 -19.40 13.89 -13.00
CA VAL A 15 -18.10 13.20 -13.10
C VAL A 15 -17.27 13.33 -11.82
N VAL A 16 -17.18 14.53 -11.24
CA VAL A 16 -16.37 14.79 -10.04
C VAL A 16 -17.00 14.19 -8.78
N PHE A 17 -18.34 14.24 -8.67
CA PHE A 17 -19.07 13.75 -7.49
C PHE A 17 -19.67 12.36 -7.72
N LYS A 18 -19.02 11.52 -8.52
CA LYS A 18 -19.39 10.10 -8.63
C LYS A 18 -19.22 9.44 -7.26
N GLU A 19 -20.26 8.75 -6.79
CA GLU A 19 -20.21 8.03 -5.52
C GLU A 19 -19.14 6.93 -5.54
N SER A 20 -18.43 6.80 -4.42
CA SER A 20 -17.41 5.76 -4.22
C SER A 20 -17.98 4.57 -3.45
N GLU A 21 -17.51 3.38 -3.79
CA GLU A 21 -17.79 2.17 -3.01
C GLU A 21 -17.04 2.18 -1.67
N ASN A 22 -17.61 1.52 -0.66
CA ASN A 22 -16.97 1.38 0.64
C ASN A 22 -16.03 0.16 0.64
N LEU A 23 -14.73 0.41 0.86
CA LEU A 23 -13.69 -0.61 0.88
C LEU A 23 -13.06 -0.81 2.28
N GLN A 24 -13.72 -0.34 3.34
CA GLN A 24 -13.23 -0.50 4.71
C GLN A 24 -13.05 -1.99 5.05
N GLY A 25 -11.87 -2.35 5.56
CA GLY A 25 -11.54 -3.73 5.94
C GLY A 25 -11.16 -4.65 4.77
N VAL A 26 -11.32 -4.20 3.52
CA VAL A 26 -10.94 -4.99 2.32
C VAL A 26 -9.47 -4.81 1.98
N TYR A 27 -8.96 -3.58 2.11
CA TYR A 27 -7.58 -3.23 1.77
C TYR A 27 -6.84 -2.62 2.96
N THR A 28 -5.53 -2.85 2.99
CA THR A 28 -4.63 -2.19 3.94
C THR A 28 -4.66 -0.67 3.70
N LYS A 29 -4.98 0.08 4.75
CA LYS A 29 -4.94 1.55 4.70
C LYS A 29 -3.50 2.02 4.51
N ILE A 30 -3.31 2.99 3.62
CA ILE A 30 -2.02 3.66 3.47
C ILE A 30 -1.70 4.44 4.74
N ASN A 31 -0.57 4.12 5.35
CA ASN A 31 -0.06 4.74 6.56
C ASN A 31 1.47 4.66 6.61
N SER A 32 2.12 5.76 6.97
CA SER A 32 3.58 5.84 7.15
C SER A 32 3.98 5.56 8.60
N TYR A 33 5.27 5.44 8.85
CA TYR A 33 5.82 5.40 10.19
C TYR A 33 5.58 6.71 10.94
N ASP A 34 5.20 6.62 12.21
CA ASP A 34 5.02 7.79 13.08
C ASP A 34 6.30 8.05 13.89
N PHE A 35 7.03 9.10 13.49
CA PHE A 35 8.28 9.54 14.13
C PHE A 35 8.10 10.12 15.54
N ASN A 36 6.88 10.36 16.01
CA ASN A 36 6.65 10.71 17.42
C ASN A 36 7.06 9.58 18.37
N HIS A 37 7.15 8.35 17.86
CA HIS A 37 7.69 7.21 18.60
C HIS A 37 9.22 7.13 18.56
N GLY A 38 9.93 8.16 18.08
CA GLY A 38 11.38 8.12 17.88
C GLY A 38 11.78 7.47 16.55
N VAL A 39 13.05 7.05 16.44
CA VAL A 39 13.60 6.44 15.21
C VAL A 39 13.92 4.97 15.46
N TYR A 40 12.90 4.12 15.29
CA TYR A 40 13.04 2.66 15.39
C TYR A 40 13.06 2.04 14.00
N TYR A 41 14.26 1.79 13.46
CA TYR A 41 14.46 1.23 12.12
C TYR A 41 13.63 -0.03 11.81
N PRO A 42 13.48 -1.02 12.72
CA PRO A 42 12.64 -2.18 12.43
C PRO A 42 11.18 -1.80 12.16
N HIS A 43 10.65 -0.80 12.86
CA HIS A 43 9.26 -0.35 12.67
C HIS A 43 9.13 0.58 11.46
N LEU A 44 10.14 1.41 11.21
CA LEU A 44 10.24 2.22 10.00
C LEU A 44 10.24 1.36 8.73
N LEU A 45 11.10 0.33 8.69
CA LEU A 45 11.17 -0.59 7.54
C LEU A 45 9.90 -1.44 7.42
N LYS A 46 9.27 -1.83 8.53
CA LYS A 46 7.97 -2.51 8.51
C LYS A 46 6.86 -1.62 7.96
N SER A 47 6.86 -0.31 8.22
CA SER A 47 5.80 0.58 7.72
C SER A 47 5.80 0.71 6.20
N PHE A 48 6.88 0.33 5.51
CA PHE A 48 6.99 0.45 4.07
C PHE A 48 5.92 -0.38 3.35
N VAL A 49 5.42 -1.47 3.96
CA VAL A 49 4.31 -2.28 3.42
C VAL A 49 3.06 -1.43 3.14
N SER A 50 2.76 -0.46 4.01
CA SER A 50 1.59 0.42 3.93
C SER A 50 1.92 1.84 3.49
N THR A 51 3.17 2.14 3.12
CA THR A 51 3.57 3.50 2.73
C THR A 51 3.22 3.81 1.27
N GLY A 52 3.15 2.80 0.41
CA GLY A 52 2.79 2.94 -1.00
C GLY A 52 4.00 3.13 -1.92
N PHE A 53 3.73 3.16 -3.23
CA PHE A 53 4.74 3.34 -4.29
C PHE A 53 5.93 2.38 -4.15
N GLN A 54 7.16 2.89 -4.26
CA GLN A 54 8.38 2.08 -4.15
C GLN A 54 8.63 1.56 -2.74
N ALA A 55 8.09 2.19 -1.70
CA ALA A 55 8.24 1.69 -0.33
C ALA A 55 7.54 0.33 -0.20
N SER A 56 6.31 0.19 -0.70
CA SER A 56 5.60 -1.09 -0.70
C SER A 56 6.33 -2.17 -1.51
N ASN A 57 6.86 -1.82 -2.69
CA ASN A 57 7.68 -2.75 -3.49
C ASN A 57 8.95 -3.19 -2.76
N LEU A 58 9.61 -2.29 -2.02
CA LEU A 58 10.79 -2.63 -1.23
C LEU A 58 10.44 -3.57 -0.06
N ALA A 59 9.32 -3.33 0.63
CA ALA A 59 8.84 -4.23 1.67
C ALA A 59 8.54 -5.64 1.13
N GLU A 60 7.94 -5.71 -0.06
CA GLU A 60 7.69 -6.98 -0.75
C GLU A 60 8.99 -7.68 -1.16
N ALA A 61 9.96 -6.95 -1.72
CA ALA A 61 11.27 -7.49 -2.06
C ALA A 61 11.99 -8.08 -0.83
N ILE A 62 11.93 -7.40 0.31
CA ILE A 62 12.46 -7.93 1.58
C ILE A 62 11.78 -9.25 1.96
N HIS A 63 10.45 -9.33 1.83
CA HIS A 63 9.71 -10.56 2.09
C HIS A 63 10.15 -11.70 1.17
N ILE A 64 10.25 -11.44 -0.14
CA ILE A 64 10.67 -12.42 -1.14
C ILE A 64 12.08 -12.94 -0.86
N VAL A 65 13.04 -12.06 -0.55
CA VAL A 65 14.42 -12.45 -0.22
C VAL A 65 14.45 -13.32 1.04
N ASN A 66 13.65 -13.00 2.06
CA ASN A 66 13.56 -13.84 3.25
C ASN A 66 13.00 -15.23 2.94
N GLN A 67 12.02 -15.34 2.02
CA GLN A 67 11.54 -16.64 1.54
C GLN A 67 12.62 -17.43 0.80
N MET A 68 13.39 -16.76 -0.06
CA MET A 68 14.52 -17.38 -0.76
C MET A 68 15.57 -17.93 0.21
N VAL A 69 15.92 -17.17 1.26
CA VAL A 69 16.89 -17.58 2.29
C VAL A 69 16.35 -18.75 3.13
N CYS A 70 15.08 -18.69 3.53
CA CYS A 70 14.44 -19.79 4.27
C CYS A 70 14.43 -21.08 3.46
N THR A 71 14.10 -20.95 2.17
CA THR A 71 14.07 -22.07 1.21
C THR A 71 15.46 -22.65 0.99
N SER A 72 16.47 -21.80 0.78
CA SER A 72 17.85 -22.26 0.56
C SER A 72 18.43 -22.99 1.76
N ILE A 73 18.14 -22.52 2.98
CA ILE A 73 18.54 -23.20 4.22
C ILE A 73 17.82 -24.56 4.33
N SER A 74 16.52 -24.62 4.01
CA SER A 74 15.73 -25.86 4.03
C SER A 74 16.17 -26.89 2.97
N ILE A 75 16.73 -26.44 1.85
CA ILE A 75 17.30 -27.33 0.83
C ILE A 75 18.69 -27.85 1.26
N SER A 76 19.45 -27.04 2.01
CA SER A 76 20.80 -27.40 2.47
C SER A 76 20.82 -28.30 3.71
N LEU A 77 19.72 -28.39 4.46
CA LEU A 77 19.56 -29.26 5.62
C LEU A 77 18.17 -29.90 5.57
N PRO A 78 18.03 -31.24 5.60
CA PRO A 78 16.71 -31.84 5.70
C PRO A 78 16.06 -31.42 7.01
N CYS A 79 14.95 -30.66 6.92
CA CYS A 79 14.10 -30.38 8.07
C CYS A 79 13.52 -31.70 8.59
N TYR A 80 14.07 -32.21 9.68
CA TYR A 80 13.34 -33.11 10.56
C TYR A 80 12.36 -32.23 11.35
N ILE A 81 11.07 -32.38 11.05
CA ILE A 81 9.97 -31.88 11.87
C ILE A 81 9.88 -32.75 13.12
#